data_AF-A0A1B6NU82-F1
#
_entry.id   AF-A0A1B6NU82-F1
#
_cell.length_a   1.000
_cell.length_b   1.000
_cell.length_c   1.000
_cell.angle_alpha   90.00
_cell.angle_beta   90.00
_cell.angle_gamma   90.00
#
_symmetry.space_group_name_H-M   'P 1'
#
loop_
_entity.id
_entity.type
_entity.pdbx_description
1 polymer ?
#
loop_
_entity_poly.entity_id
_entity_poly.type
_entity_poly.pdbx_seq_one_letter_code
_entity_poly.pdbx_strand_id
1 'polypeptide(L)'
;MLNITQAYADELSDLTQERTTAHGRFGVLATDLLASRIEAYAEEQSDINYESVITAIDYATHIAETTSFNEVGGNNYFTNRTYLLVEATRFAYAASLIGDDNQQIALTDKAKTLLAQAISMYVTADYDDDYRVNVADYAEETLRRYPTGLSFLAGPFAALYPDYIAANSTETTIGNLPLMLVEEEEGSTDSDTKRAYRDHYAYSIVTSAFNGEDIAPLIDALTYTFTETYSDTEYVVEALVEQDDVGFLDKRAAWFLHYAGLNAEAQQVTTAAINVLSTQAYFDDVGFNVDKLVENYGCSRFVELYTEFGGDSETTDSLYGTCLNIVDTYFGEDSQASESQKMNAYINAALIYRTLGDDEGMQSAMNTAQENVAALAEGGEDIDSLFEYRIYIANTFASVGELETAASLFSTVADQALDAVASAATIEDKVDAVDDILGELEAVFEPDDSNAFLNIDHLLLATKKHAGTNEEYAQAIGSIKATSASLLESLLATTSEFADSENVDFYESFIEQFAWLGNYENAQSLALNEIYTTADSEALFAVIAETMATQDDFPASTIANVDTDNDGLPNFFLLNASDDAISQSGLSTDNDADNDGIEDPNDLNPLDQD
;
A
#
# COMPACT_ATOMS: atom_id res chain seq x y z
N MET A 1 14.20 20.32 16.80
CA MET A 1 13.56 20.75 15.53
C MET A 1 12.18 21.34 15.82
N LEU A 2 11.27 20.62 16.49
CA LEU A 2 9.93 21.11 16.86
C LEU A 2 9.92 22.50 17.55
N ASN A 3 10.77 22.74 18.55
CA ASN A 3 10.83 24.06 19.20
C ASN A 3 11.22 25.21 18.24
N ILE A 4 11.95 24.91 17.15
CA ILE A 4 12.34 25.91 16.15
C ILE A 4 11.16 26.20 15.23
N THR A 5 10.42 25.17 14.81
CA THR A 5 9.24 25.35 13.96
C THR A 5 8.10 26.03 14.71
N GLN A 6 7.90 25.72 15.99
CA GLN A 6 6.96 26.45 16.87
C GLN A 6 7.31 27.93 16.95
N ALA A 7 8.56 28.26 17.28
CA ALA A 7 9.00 29.65 17.36
C ALA A 7 8.80 30.42 16.04
N TYR A 8 9.00 29.75 14.89
CA TYR A 8 8.76 30.37 13.59
C TYR A 8 7.27 30.51 13.26
N ALA A 9 6.44 29.54 13.67
CA ALA A 9 4.98 29.65 13.56
C ALA A 9 4.47 30.83 14.40
N ASP A 10 4.98 31.00 15.62
CA ASP A 10 4.69 32.16 16.48
C ASP A 10 5.08 33.48 15.82
N GLU A 11 6.27 33.55 15.21
CA GLU A 11 6.72 34.77 14.50
C GLU A 11 5.85 35.10 13.29
N LEU A 12 5.27 34.09 12.63
CA LEU A 12 4.38 34.27 11.50
C LEU A 12 2.91 34.50 11.91
N SER A 13 2.58 34.38 13.21
CA SER A 13 1.20 34.41 13.73
C SER A 13 0.60 35.84 13.74
N ASP A 14 0.32 36.39 12.57
CA ASP A 14 -0.57 37.55 12.44
C ASP A 14 -1.99 37.08 12.08
N LEU A 15 -2.81 36.86 13.10
CA LEU A 15 -4.20 36.42 12.95
C LEU A 15 -5.12 37.46 12.28
N THR A 16 -4.60 38.65 11.94
CA THR A 16 -5.33 39.67 11.19
C THR A 16 -5.08 39.62 9.69
N GLN A 17 -4.11 38.81 9.24
CA GLN A 17 -3.77 38.62 7.83
C GLN A 17 -4.12 37.21 7.36
N GLU A 18 -4.29 37.04 6.05
CA GLU A 18 -4.43 35.71 5.45
C GLU A 18 -3.21 34.85 5.77
N ARG A 19 -3.45 33.54 5.97
CA ARG A 19 -2.38 32.56 6.24
C ARG A 19 -1.27 32.62 5.20
N THR A 20 -0.06 32.26 5.64
CA THR A 20 1.09 32.14 4.76
C THR A 20 1.26 30.71 4.24
N THR A 21 1.96 30.55 3.12
CA THR A 21 2.35 29.22 2.60
C THR A 21 3.24 28.45 3.59
N ALA A 22 4.03 29.15 4.40
CA ALA A 22 4.86 28.54 5.44
C ALA A 22 4.02 27.84 6.52
N HIS A 23 2.88 28.41 6.95
CA HIS A 23 1.97 27.72 7.86
C HIS A 23 1.39 26.45 7.27
N GLY A 24 1.07 26.44 5.96
CA GLY A 24 0.64 25.23 5.26
C GLY A 24 1.67 24.10 5.38
N ARG A 25 2.96 24.41 5.24
CA ARG A 25 4.04 23.41 5.39
C ARG A 25 4.19 22.89 6.81
N PHE A 26 3.98 23.74 7.83
CA PHE A 26 3.97 23.28 9.21
C PHE A 26 2.76 22.42 9.54
N GLY A 27 1.62 22.67 8.89
CA GLY A 27 0.44 21.82 8.99
C GLY A 27 0.72 20.41 8.48
N VAL A 28 1.31 20.27 7.28
CA VAL A 28 1.72 18.95 6.73
C VAL A 28 2.69 18.24 7.69
N LEU A 29 3.73 18.95 8.16
CA LEU A 29 4.67 18.37 9.13
C LEU A 29 3.98 17.92 10.43
N ALA A 30 2.94 18.63 10.87
CA ALA A 30 2.20 18.28 12.08
C ALA A 30 1.34 17.02 11.88
N THR A 31 0.69 16.86 10.72
CA THR A 31 -0.10 15.66 10.40
C THR A 31 0.79 14.44 10.20
N ASP A 32 1.92 14.58 9.50
CA ASP A 32 2.88 13.48 9.31
C ASP A 32 3.46 13.02 10.66
N LEU A 33 3.76 13.98 11.54
CA LEU A 33 4.23 13.68 12.89
C LEU A 33 3.15 12.97 13.72
N LEU A 34 1.88 13.38 13.61
CA LEU A 34 0.78 12.70 14.31
C LEU A 34 0.66 11.24 13.87
N ALA A 35 0.59 10.99 12.56
CA ALA A 35 0.48 9.65 11.97
C ALA A 35 1.63 8.75 12.43
N SER A 36 2.87 9.18 12.19
CA SER A 36 4.06 8.40 12.55
C SER A 36 4.18 8.12 14.05
N ARG A 37 3.70 9.01 14.93
CA ARG A 37 3.79 8.78 16.39
C ARG A 37 2.70 7.88 16.92
N ILE A 38 1.49 7.94 16.35
CA ILE A 38 0.44 7.01 16.77
C ILE A 38 0.71 5.59 16.26
N GLU A 39 1.24 5.43 15.04
CA GLU A 39 1.65 4.14 14.48
C GLU A 39 2.68 3.47 15.38
N ALA A 40 3.75 4.19 15.74
CA ALA A 40 4.75 3.68 16.67
C ALA A 40 4.19 3.30 18.05
N TYR A 41 3.13 3.99 18.51
CA TYR A 41 2.48 3.65 19.78
C TYR A 41 1.55 2.45 19.68
N ALA A 42 0.88 2.27 18.55
CA ALA A 42 0.06 1.09 18.26
C ALA A 42 0.92 -0.16 18.11
N GLU A 43 2.08 -0.05 17.46
CA GLU A 43 3.06 -1.13 17.30
C GLU A 43 3.75 -1.50 18.63
N GLU A 44 4.21 -0.48 19.38
CA GLU A 44 4.89 -0.67 20.66
C GLU A 44 4.29 0.23 21.75
N GLN A 45 3.50 -0.39 22.61
CA GLN A 45 2.89 0.27 23.77
C GLN A 45 3.94 0.54 24.86
N SER A 46 4.60 1.69 24.78
CA SER A 46 5.60 2.16 25.75
C SER A 46 5.30 3.58 26.23
N ASP A 47 5.76 3.91 27.44
CA ASP A 47 5.66 5.27 27.98
C ASP A 47 6.35 6.30 27.06
N ILE A 48 7.42 5.89 26.35
CA ILE A 48 8.15 6.76 25.43
C ILE A 48 7.28 7.09 24.21
N ASN A 49 6.59 6.10 23.65
CA ASN A 49 5.72 6.30 22.49
C ASN A 49 4.47 7.09 22.89
N TYR A 50 3.89 6.80 24.05
CA TYR A 50 2.80 7.59 24.63
C TYR A 50 3.16 9.09 24.76
N GLU A 51 4.28 9.42 25.40
CA GLU A 51 4.72 10.82 25.56
C GLU A 51 5.03 11.48 24.20
N SER A 52 5.47 10.70 23.22
CA SER A 52 5.71 11.18 21.86
C SER A 52 4.40 11.51 21.13
N VAL A 53 3.34 10.73 21.32
CA VAL A 53 1.98 11.04 20.83
C VAL A 53 1.46 12.33 21.45
N ILE A 54 1.58 12.49 22.77
CA ILE A 54 1.15 13.72 23.46
C ILE A 54 1.87 14.94 22.89
N THR A 55 3.19 14.83 22.68
CA THR A 55 4.01 15.89 22.08
C THR A 55 3.56 16.23 20.66
N ALA A 56 3.22 15.23 19.84
CA ALA A 56 2.74 15.44 18.48
C ALA A 56 1.37 16.14 18.47
N ILE A 57 0.45 15.74 19.34
CA ILE A 57 -0.86 16.39 19.51
C ILE A 57 -0.68 17.85 19.95
N ASP A 58 0.14 18.11 20.97
CA ASP A 58 0.41 19.49 21.43
C ASP A 58 1.02 20.36 20.32
N TYR A 59 1.92 19.78 19.53
CA TYR A 59 2.50 20.47 18.38
C TYR A 59 1.43 20.81 17.33
N ALA A 60 0.59 19.86 16.94
CA ALA A 60 -0.48 20.09 15.97
C ALA A 60 -1.49 21.14 16.44
N THR A 61 -1.91 21.07 17.71
CA THR A 61 -2.80 22.06 18.34
C THR A 61 -2.16 23.45 18.32
N HIS A 62 -0.89 23.55 18.69
CA HIS A 62 -0.17 24.83 18.65
C HIS A 62 -0.10 25.42 17.23
N ILE A 63 0.22 24.61 16.22
CA ILE A 63 0.21 25.08 14.82
C ILE A 63 -1.20 25.49 14.37
N ALA A 64 -2.25 24.81 14.83
CA ALA A 64 -3.62 25.22 14.54
C ALA A 64 -3.96 26.58 15.16
N GLU A 65 -3.57 26.82 16.40
CA GLU A 65 -3.79 28.08 17.12
C GLU A 65 -3.07 29.26 16.46
N THR A 66 -1.87 29.07 15.93
CA THR A 66 -1.12 30.14 15.23
C THR A 66 -1.56 30.35 13.78
N THR A 67 -2.26 29.38 13.18
CA THR A 67 -2.72 29.46 11.78
C THR A 67 -3.93 30.39 11.61
N SER A 68 -3.77 31.46 10.81
CA SER A 68 -4.83 32.42 10.49
C SER A 68 -5.85 31.91 9.45
N PHE A 69 -6.72 32.80 8.95
CA PHE A 69 -7.79 32.50 8.00
C PHE A 69 -7.32 32.40 6.54
N ASN A 70 -8.18 31.85 5.70
CA ASN A 70 -8.14 31.89 4.24
C ASN A 70 -9.11 32.99 3.73
N GLU A 71 -8.77 33.72 2.66
CA GLU A 71 -9.67 34.71 2.04
C GLU A 71 -10.12 34.28 0.64
N VAL A 72 -11.44 34.14 0.43
CA VAL A 72 -12.00 33.83 -0.90
C VAL A 72 -13.21 34.71 -1.18
N GLY A 73 -13.11 35.53 -2.23
CA GLY A 73 -14.21 36.41 -2.65
C GLY A 73 -14.52 37.53 -1.64
N GLY A 74 -13.55 37.91 -0.80
CA GLY A 74 -13.71 38.92 0.25
C GLY A 74 -14.33 38.41 1.55
N ASN A 75 -14.57 37.09 1.66
CA ASN A 75 -14.96 36.44 2.90
C ASN A 75 -13.79 35.63 3.46
N ASN A 76 -13.67 35.64 4.79
CA ASN A 76 -12.66 34.91 5.53
C ASN A 76 -13.26 33.62 6.09
N TYR A 77 -12.48 32.56 6.18
CA TYR A 77 -12.87 31.28 6.77
C TYR A 77 -11.64 30.48 7.21
N PHE A 78 -11.82 29.48 8.08
CA PHE A 78 -10.72 28.70 8.62
C PHE A 78 -10.71 27.27 8.06
N THR A 79 -9.94 27.00 7.00
CA THR A 79 -9.75 25.61 6.53
C THR A 79 -8.63 24.91 7.27
N ASN A 80 -7.43 25.50 7.27
CA ASN A 80 -6.21 24.81 7.73
C ASN A 80 -6.20 24.64 9.26
N ARG A 81 -6.63 25.67 9.99
CA ARG A 81 -6.83 25.59 11.44
C ARG A 81 -7.83 24.48 11.79
N THR A 82 -8.97 24.46 11.09
CA THR A 82 -10.02 23.46 11.33
C THR A 82 -9.53 22.05 11.00
N TYR A 83 -8.88 21.85 9.86
CA TYR A 83 -8.28 20.58 9.46
C TYR A 83 -7.32 20.04 10.53
N LEU A 84 -6.39 20.87 11.04
CA LEU A 84 -5.45 20.44 12.08
C LEU A 84 -6.13 20.08 13.40
N LEU A 85 -7.17 20.82 13.81
CA LEU A 85 -7.95 20.48 15.01
C LEU A 85 -8.73 19.18 14.82
N VAL A 86 -9.30 18.95 13.63
CA VAL A 86 -9.99 17.71 13.27
C VAL A 86 -9.03 16.52 13.33
N GLU A 87 -7.88 16.61 12.66
CA GLU A 87 -6.87 15.56 12.67
C GLU A 87 -6.36 15.29 14.08
N ALA A 88 -5.98 16.32 14.83
CA ALA A 88 -5.55 16.17 16.22
C ALA A 88 -6.64 15.50 17.10
N THR A 89 -7.92 15.79 16.86
CA THR A 89 -9.05 15.14 17.56
C THR A 89 -9.13 13.65 17.22
N ARG A 90 -9.06 13.29 15.93
CA ARG A 90 -9.14 11.90 15.45
C ARG A 90 -7.97 11.07 15.99
N PHE A 91 -6.75 11.60 15.90
CA PHE A 91 -5.56 10.95 16.43
C PHE A 91 -5.59 10.85 17.97
N ALA A 92 -6.03 11.88 18.68
CA ALA A 92 -6.17 11.82 20.14
C ALA A 92 -7.18 10.74 20.57
N TYR A 93 -8.31 10.62 19.85
CA TYR A 93 -9.27 9.55 20.08
C TYR A 93 -8.66 8.17 19.80
N ALA A 94 -8.06 7.97 18.62
CA ALA A 94 -7.50 6.67 18.28
C ALA A 94 -6.40 6.25 19.28
N ALA A 95 -5.58 7.20 19.74
CA ALA A 95 -4.57 6.94 20.76
C ALA A 95 -5.21 6.59 22.12
N SER A 96 -6.40 7.12 22.42
CA SER A 96 -7.12 6.81 23.65
C SER A 96 -7.65 5.38 23.74
N LEU A 97 -7.64 4.63 22.63
CA LEU A 97 -7.93 3.21 22.59
C LEU A 97 -6.72 2.34 23.00
N ILE A 98 -5.53 2.94 23.09
CA ILE A 98 -4.25 2.27 23.29
C ILE A 98 -3.73 2.56 24.70
N GLY A 99 -2.95 1.63 25.26
CA GLY A 99 -2.22 1.82 26.51
C GLY A 99 -3.02 1.48 27.75
N ASP A 100 -2.51 1.87 28.92
CA ASP A 100 -3.14 1.58 30.21
C ASP A 100 -4.31 2.54 30.53
N ASP A 101 -5.16 2.15 31.49
CA ASP A 101 -6.35 2.90 31.89
C ASP A 101 -6.08 4.41 32.14
N ASN A 102 -4.93 4.79 32.72
CA ASN A 102 -4.65 6.20 33.00
C ASN A 102 -4.30 6.96 31.71
N GLN A 103 -3.53 6.34 30.81
CA GLN A 103 -3.19 6.90 29.51
C GLN A 103 -4.44 7.08 28.67
N GLN A 104 -5.33 6.08 28.65
CA GLN A 104 -6.61 6.13 27.95
C GLN A 104 -7.50 7.27 28.46
N ILE A 105 -7.63 7.42 29.79
CA ILE A 105 -8.39 8.52 30.41
C ILE A 105 -7.82 9.88 30.01
N ALA A 106 -6.49 10.05 30.08
CA ALA A 106 -5.84 11.31 29.74
C ALA A 106 -6.01 11.68 28.26
N LEU A 107 -5.88 10.72 27.35
CA LEU A 107 -6.07 10.92 25.92
C LEU A 107 -7.55 11.15 25.56
N THR A 108 -8.49 10.51 26.26
CA THR A 108 -9.93 10.78 26.11
C THR A 108 -10.27 12.22 26.50
N ASP A 109 -9.76 12.71 27.65
CA ASP A 109 -9.94 14.10 28.09
C ASP A 109 -9.38 15.10 27.06
N LYS A 110 -8.21 14.75 26.49
CA LYS A 110 -7.59 15.52 25.42
C LYS A 110 -8.41 15.52 24.13
N ALA A 111 -8.93 14.37 23.71
CA ALA A 111 -9.78 14.24 22.54
C ALA A 111 -11.08 15.03 22.70
N LYS A 112 -11.70 15.03 23.89
CA LYS A 112 -12.89 15.86 24.20
C LYS A 112 -12.61 17.35 24.11
N THR A 113 -11.46 17.78 24.64
CA THR A 113 -11.00 19.18 24.53
C THR A 113 -10.84 19.60 23.08
N LEU A 114 -10.14 18.78 22.28
CA LEU A 114 -9.89 19.06 20.86
C LEU A 114 -11.18 19.02 20.03
N LEU A 115 -12.07 18.07 20.31
CA LEU A 115 -13.38 17.98 19.65
C LEU A 115 -14.20 19.25 19.87
N ALA A 116 -14.22 19.78 21.10
CA ALA A 116 -14.92 21.03 21.38
C ALA A 116 -14.29 22.22 20.66
N GLN A 117 -12.96 22.29 20.59
CA GLN A 117 -12.26 23.31 19.80
C GLN A 117 -12.57 23.17 18.31
N ALA A 118 -12.57 21.96 17.76
CA ALA A 118 -12.85 21.70 16.35
C ALA A 118 -14.32 22.04 15.99
N ILE A 119 -15.29 21.63 16.81
CA ILE A 119 -16.71 22.00 16.64
C ILE A 119 -16.90 23.52 16.77
N SER A 120 -16.11 24.18 17.63
CA SER A 120 -16.17 25.64 17.79
C SER A 120 -15.88 26.42 16.50
N MET A 121 -15.20 25.80 15.53
CA MET A 121 -14.94 26.37 14.21
C MET A 121 -16.21 26.53 13.36
N TYR A 122 -17.31 25.90 13.77
CA TYR A 122 -18.58 25.85 13.03
C TYR A 122 -19.74 26.44 13.84
N VAL A 123 -19.84 26.09 15.12
CA VAL A 123 -20.92 26.52 16.03
C VAL A 123 -20.40 26.72 17.45
N THR A 124 -21.24 27.11 18.41
CA THR A 124 -20.81 27.07 19.82
C THR A 124 -20.77 25.62 20.29
N ALA A 125 -19.67 25.19 20.91
CA ALA A 125 -19.56 23.88 21.53
C ALA A 125 -20.09 23.97 22.97
N ASP A 126 -21.37 23.68 23.18
CA ASP A 126 -22.04 23.70 24.49
C ASP A 126 -22.79 22.40 24.83
N TYR A 127 -22.44 21.31 24.14
CA TYR A 127 -22.97 19.97 24.38
C TYR A 127 -22.41 19.30 25.66
N ASP A 128 -21.32 19.85 26.21
CA ASP A 128 -20.69 19.44 27.47
C ASP A 128 -20.21 20.68 28.24
N ASP A 129 -20.66 20.84 29.48
CA ASP A 129 -20.37 22.02 30.32
C ASP A 129 -18.87 22.10 30.70
N ASP A 130 -18.17 20.97 30.78
CA ASP A 130 -16.76 20.93 31.18
C ASP A 130 -15.81 21.34 30.03
N TYR A 131 -16.27 21.22 28.77
CA TYR A 131 -15.47 21.50 27.56
C TYR A 131 -16.07 22.62 26.71
N ARG A 132 -16.79 23.56 27.33
CA ARG A 132 -17.48 24.61 26.58
C ARG A 132 -16.52 25.56 25.86
N VAL A 133 -16.69 25.70 24.54
CA VAL A 133 -15.91 26.64 23.70
C VAL A 133 -16.86 27.55 22.92
N ASN A 134 -16.60 28.87 22.95
CA ASN A 134 -17.36 29.83 22.15
C ASN A 134 -17.07 29.63 20.66
N VAL A 135 -18.09 29.84 19.84
CA VAL A 135 -17.93 29.82 18.37
C VAL A 135 -16.79 30.75 17.93
N ALA A 136 -15.97 30.27 17.01
CA ALA A 136 -14.85 30.99 16.43
C ALA A 136 -15.34 32.11 15.48
N ASP A 137 -14.44 33.05 15.19
CA ASP A 137 -14.66 33.99 14.09
C ASP A 137 -14.86 33.23 12.77
N TYR A 138 -15.67 33.80 11.87
CA TYR A 138 -15.94 33.24 10.54
C TYR A 138 -16.62 31.87 10.49
N ALA A 139 -17.18 31.38 11.60
CA ALA A 139 -17.73 30.02 11.66
C ALA A 139 -18.83 29.73 10.63
N GLU A 140 -19.72 30.69 10.36
CA GLU A 140 -20.75 30.57 9.31
C GLU A 140 -20.13 30.35 7.92
N GLU A 141 -19.05 31.07 7.60
CA GLU A 141 -18.37 30.92 6.32
C GLU A 141 -17.52 29.63 6.28
N THR A 142 -16.93 29.22 7.40
CA THR A 142 -16.24 27.93 7.53
C THR A 142 -17.20 26.77 7.30
N LEU A 143 -18.39 26.78 7.91
CA LEU A 143 -19.44 25.80 7.68
C LEU A 143 -19.83 25.72 6.21
N ARG A 144 -20.04 26.88 5.58
CA ARG A 144 -20.46 26.97 4.18
C ARG A 144 -19.38 26.50 3.19
N ARG A 145 -18.10 26.62 3.53
CA ARG A 145 -16.98 26.37 2.59
C ARG A 145 -16.19 25.11 2.87
N TYR A 146 -16.25 24.59 4.09
CA TYR A 146 -15.47 23.44 4.52
C TYR A 146 -16.28 22.56 5.49
N PRO A 147 -17.46 22.04 5.08
CA PRO A 147 -18.23 21.11 5.91
C PRO A 147 -17.53 19.77 6.10
N THR A 148 -16.57 19.42 5.25
CA THR A 148 -15.74 18.19 5.34
C THR A 148 -15.08 17.98 6.71
N GLY A 149 -14.73 19.04 7.45
CA GLY A 149 -14.23 18.85 8.81
C GLY A 149 -15.27 18.22 9.76
N LEU A 150 -16.56 18.55 9.60
CA LEU A 150 -17.64 17.98 10.40
C LEU A 150 -17.89 16.51 10.08
N SER A 151 -17.74 16.10 8.82
CA SER A 151 -17.92 14.68 8.46
C SER A 151 -16.92 13.79 9.18
N PHE A 152 -15.66 14.22 9.27
CA PHE A 152 -14.62 13.52 10.05
C PHE A 152 -14.78 13.62 11.57
N LEU A 153 -15.51 14.62 12.09
CA LEU A 153 -15.79 14.75 13.53
C LEU A 153 -16.99 13.90 13.97
N ALA A 154 -17.83 13.41 13.05
CA ALA A 154 -19.00 12.60 13.38
C ALA A 154 -18.63 11.31 14.13
N GLY A 155 -17.51 10.68 13.76
CA GLY A 155 -16.97 9.50 14.45
C GLY A 155 -16.53 9.79 15.88
N PRO A 156 -15.52 10.67 16.11
CA PRO A 156 -15.08 11.03 17.46
C PRO A 156 -16.22 11.53 18.35
N PHE A 157 -17.18 12.29 17.80
CA PHE A 157 -18.36 12.71 18.55
C PHE A 157 -19.23 11.52 18.96
N ALA A 158 -19.41 10.53 18.08
CA ALA A 158 -20.16 9.32 18.38
C ALA A 158 -19.54 8.51 19.52
N ALA A 159 -18.21 8.37 19.52
CA ALA A 159 -17.54 7.62 20.57
C ALA A 159 -17.46 8.36 21.91
N LEU A 160 -17.21 9.66 21.89
CA LEU A 160 -17.01 10.44 23.11
C LEU A 160 -18.32 10.90 23.78
N TYR A 161 -19.41 10.97 23.02
CA TYR A 161 -20.71 11.50 23.47
C TYR A 161 -21.93 10.65 23.07
N PRO A 162 -21.92 9.32 23.29
CA PRO A 162 -23.05 8.46 22.93
C PRO A 162 -24.35 8.83 23.65
N ASP A 163 -24.27 9.28 24.91
CA ASP A 163 -25.43 9.72 25.69
C ASP A 163 -26.09 10.99 25.10
N TYR A 164 -25.28 11.91 24.57
CA TYR A 164 -25.81 13.10 23.89
C TYR A 164 -26.57 12.69 22.64
N ILE A 165 -26.02 11.77 21.85
CA ILE A 165 -26.67 11.24 20.65
C ILE A 165 -28.00 10.60 21.03
N ALA A 166 -28.00 9.68 22.01
CA ALA A 166 -29.21 9.01 22.46
C ALA A 166 -30.31 10.00 22.92
N ALA A 167 -29.93 11.08 23.61
CA ALA A 167 -30.87 12.11 24.07
C ALA A 167 -31.42 13.01 22.95
N ASN A 168 -30.72 13.13 21.83
CA ASN A 168 -31.06 14.01 20.71
C ASN A 168 -31.52 13.27 19.44
N SER A 169 -31.44 11.93 19.43
CA SER A 169 -31.95 11.10 18.33
C SER A 169 -33.47 11.13 18.27
N THR A 170 -34.01 11.14 17.05
CA THR A 170 -35.44 11.01 16.77
C THR A 170 -35.70 9.82 15.85
N GLU A 171 -36.96 9.57 15.48
CA GLU A 171 -37.29 8.52 14.49
C GLU A 171 -36.64 8.76 13.12
N THR A 172 -36.28 10.02 12.79
CA THR A 172 -35.79 10.40 11.46
C THR A 172 -34.43 11.09 11.48
N THR A 173 -33.77 11.25 12.63
CA THR A 173 -32.48 11.95 12.74
C THR A 173 -31.57 11.27 13.75
N ILE A 174 -30.32 10.99 13.35
CA ILE A 174 -29.26 10.60 14.28
C ILE A 174 -28.86 11.86 15.06
N GLY A 175 -28.96 11.85 16.39
CA GLY A 175 -28.67 12.99 17.28
C GLY A 175 -27.19 13.41 17.35
N ASN A 176 -26.40 13.09 16.32
CA ASN A 176 -24.99 13.39 16.20
C ASN A 176 -24.82 14.84 15.70
N LEU A 177 -24.28 15.71 16.54
CA LEU A 177 -24.22 17.14 16.26
C LEU A 177 -23.43 17.48 14.99
N PRO A 178 -22.18 16.98 14.78
CA PRO A 178 -21.49 17.18 13.51
C PRO A 178 -22.31 16.74 12.29
N LEU A 179 -22.92 15.56 12.34
CA LEU A 179 -23.76 15.04 11.23
C LEU A 179 -24.97 15.96 10.96
N MET A 180 -25.63 16.45 12.00
CA MET A 180 -26.76 17.39 11.87
C MET A 180 -26.36 18.76 11.28
N LEU A 181 -25.08 19.13 11.34
CA LEU A 181 -24.56 20.38 10.80
C LEU A 181 -24.10 20.27 9.35
N VAL A 182 -23.76 19.06 8.88
CA VAL A 182 -23.54 18.81 7.46
C VAL A 182 -24.91 18.83 6.78
N GLU A 183 -25.21 19.89 6.02
CA GLU A 183 -26.51 20.03 5.33
C GLU A 183 -26.59 19.06 4.14
N GLU A 184 -27.67 18.27 4.05
CA GLU A 184 -28.00 17.54 2.82
C GLU A 184 -28.47 18.53 1.73
N GLU A 185 -27.61 18.89 0.77
CA GLU A 185 -28.05 19.60 -0.44
C GLU A 185 -28.73 18.64 -1.42
N GLU A 186 -30.05 18.79 -1.63
CA GLU A 186 -30.84 18.02 -2.60
C GLU A 186 -30.21 18.12 -4.02
N GLY A 187 -29.70 16.99 -4.53
CA GLY A 187 -29.27 16.85 -5.94
C GLY A 187 -27.77 16.67 -6.16
N SER A 188 -26.95 16.70 -5.11
CA SER A 188 -25.61 16.12 -5.10
C SER A 188 -25.58 15.00 -4.06
N THR A 189 -25.02 13.85 -4.41
CA THR A 189 -24.58 12.84 -3.44
C THR A 189 -23.59 13.51 -2.49
N ASP A 190 -24.05 13.99 -1.33
CA ASP A 190 -23.19 14.72 -0.40
C ASP A 190 -22.20 13.74 0.25
N SER A 191 -20.99 13.71 -0.30
CA SER A 191 -19.90 12.87 0.17
C SER A 191 -19.57 13.14 1.64
N ASP A 192 -19.79 14.38 2.11
CA ASP A 192 -19.53 14.72 3.50
C ASP A 192 -20.58 14.08 4.41
N THR A 193 -21.87 14.10 4.05
CA THR A 193 -22.90 13.36 4.79
C THR A 193 -22.62 11.86 4.81
N LYS A 194 -22.30 11.24 3.66
CA LYS A 194 -21.97 9.80 3.60
C LYS A 194 -20.78 9.46 4.50
N ARG A 195 -19.69 10.24 4.44
CA ARG A 195 -18.53 10.09 5.34
C ARG A 195 -18.92 10.27 6.81
N ALA A 196 -19.81 11.21 7.13
CA ALA A 196 -20.28 11.42 8.49
C ALA A 196 -21.03 10.18 9.04
N TYR A 197 -21.91 9.57 8.23
CA TYR A 197 -22.60 8.32 8.61
C TYR A 197 -21.63 7.16 8.76
N ARG A 198 -20.68 6.99 7.81
CA ARG A 198 -19.64 5.97 7.86
C ARG A 198 -18.84 6.05 9.15
N ASP A 199 -18.29 7.22 9.46
CA ASP A 199 -17.46 7.41 10.65
C ASP A 199 -18.30 7.35 11.93
N HIS A 200 -19.54 7.84 11.92
CA HIS A 200 -20.48 7.68 13.05
C HIS A 200 -20.66 6.20 13.42
N TYR A 201 -20.96 5.34 12.45
CA TYR A 201 -21.18 3.91 12.71
C TYR A 201 -19.88 3.20 13.08
N ALA A 202 -18.78 3.45 12.36
CA ALA A 202 -17.48 2.84 12.67
C ALA A 202 -17.07 3.06 14.14
N TYR A 203 -17.18 4.29 14.61
CA TYR A 203 -16.81 4.66 15.99
C TYR A 203 -17.84 4.18 17.02
N SER A 204 -19.13 4.12 16.65
CA SER A 204 -20.17 3.56 17.51
C SER A 204 -19.96 2.06 17.74
N ILE A 205 -19.55 1.32 16.70
CA ILE A 205 -19.22 -0.12 16.81
C ILE A 205 -18.08 -0.32 17.82
N VAL A 206 -17.00 0.45 17.68
CA VAL A 206 -15.86 0.40 18.61
C VAL A 206 -16.30 0.69 20.04
N THR A 207 -17.12 1.72 20.22
CA THR A 207 -17.62 2.14 21.55
C THR A 207 -18.52 1.09 22.19
N SER A 208 -19.45 0.50 21.43
CA SER A 208 -20.31 -0.57 21.94
C SER A 208 -19.50 -1.81 22.30
N ALA A 209 -18.54 -2.22 21.46
CA ALA A 209 -17.64 -3.32 21.78
C ALA A 209 -16.83 -3.08 23.06
N PHE A 210 -16.26 -1.87 23.21
CA PHE A 210 -15.49 -1.48 24.40
C PHE A 210 -16.34 -1.53 25.68
N ASN A 211 -17.64 -1.26 25.56
CA ASN A 211 -18.61 -1.37 26.66
C ASN A 211 -19.16 -2.80 26.87
N GLY A 212 -18.73 -3.78 26.07
CA GLY A 212 -19.21 -5.16 26.11
C GLY A 212 -20.65 -5.33 25.62
N GLU A 213 -21.12 -4.43 24.75
CA GLU A 213 -22.43 -4.46 24.11
C GLU A 213 -22.39 -5.25 22.79
N ASP A 214 -23.55 -5.72 22.35
CA ASP A 214 -23.68 -6.40 21.05
C ASP A 214 -23.55 -5.40 19.91
N ILE A 215 -22.55 -5.61 19.03
CA ILE A 215 -22.27 -4.75 17.87
C ILE A 215 -23.12 -5.08 16.64
N ALA A 216 -23.75 -6.24 16.58
CA ALA A 216 -24.50 -6.68 15.39
C ALA A 216 -25.62 -5.69 14.98
N PRO A 217 -26.40 -5.09 15.89
CA PRO A 217 -27.40 -4.09 15.51
C PRO A 217 -26.83 -2.84 14.83
N LEU A 218 -25.59 -2.44 15.17
CA LEU A 218 -24.93 -1.29 14.54
C LEU A 218 -24.44 -1.64 13.13
N ILE A 219 -23.93 -2.86 12.92
CA ILE A 219 -23.56 -3.37 11.60
C ILE A 219 -24.79 -3.45 10.69
N ASP A 220 -25.92 -3.95 11.20
CA ASP A 220 -27.19 -4.01 10.48
C ASP A 220 -27.70 -2.60 10.11
N ALA A 221 -27.62 -1.64 11.04
CA ALA A 221 -28.04 -0.26 10.80
C ALA A 221 -27.16 0.44 9.77
N LEU A 222 -25.83 0.28 9.86
CA LEU A 222 -24.87 0.76 8.86
C LEU A 222 -25.20 0.20 7.48
N THR A 223 -25.35 -1.12 7.38
CA THR A 223 -25.64 -1.81 6.11
C THR A 223 -26.97 -1.31 5.53
N TYR A 224 -28.01 -1.16 6.36
CA TYR A 224 -29.31 -0.64 5.94
C TYR A 224 -29.20 0.80 5.44
N THR A 225 -28.49 1.69 6.14
CA THR A 225 -28.29 3.09 5.73
C THR A 225 -27.68 3.15 4.33
N PHE A 226 -26.63 2.40 4.07
CA PHE A 226 -25.93 2.48 2.78
C PHE A 226 -26.54 1.62 1.68
N THR A 227 -27.36 0.62 2.00
CA THR A 227 -28.11 -0.14 0.98
C THR A 227 -29.40 0.58 0.57
N GLU A 228 -30.18 1.05 1.54
CA GLU A 228 -31.56 1.52 1.31
C GLU A 228 -31.69 3.04 1.23
N THR A 229 -30.81 3.80 1.90
CA THR A 229 -30.87 5.27 1.90
C THR A 229 -29.93 5.86 0.85
N TYR A 230 -28.68 5.39 0.81
CA TYR A 230 -27.65 5.98 -0.05
C TYR A 230 -27.29 5.16 -1.29
N SER A 231 -27.65 3.87 -1.33
CA SER A 231 -27.29 2.92 -2.40
C SER A 231 -25.80 3.03 -2.78
N ASP A 232 -24.96 2.84 -1.76
CA ASP A 232 -23.50 3.01 -1.83
C ASP A 232 -22.84 2.17 -0.72
N THR A 233 -22.82 0.87 -0.94
CA THR A 233 -22.34 -0.15 -0.01
C THR A 233 -20.82 -0.17 0.16
N GLU A 234 -20.07 0.56 -0.67
CA GLU A 234 -18.63 0.82 -0.46
C GLU A 234 -18.39 1.44 0.92
N TYR A 235 -19.21 2.41 1.33
CA TYR A 235 -19.12 3.02 2.66
C TYR A 235 -19.41 2.05 3.81
N VAL A 236 -20.10 0.93 3.58
CA VAL A 236 -20.27 -0.12 4.60
C VAL A 236 -18.92 -0.79 4.85
N VAL A 237 -18.26 -1.20 3.78
CA VAL A 237 -16.95 -1.84 3.84
C VAL A 237 -15.91 -0.90 4.45
N GLU A 238 -15.86 0.36 4.00
CA GLU A 238 -14.96 1.37 4.56
C GLU A 238 -15.19 1.60 6.06
N ALA A 239 -16.45 1.64 6.53
CA ALA A 239 -16.76 1.80 7.95
C ALA A 239 -16.32 0.59 8.79
N LEU A 240 -16.49 -0.62 8.25
CA LEU A 240 -16.19 -1.85 8.96
C LEU A 240 -14.67 -2.06 9.05
N VAL A 241 -13.91 -1.84 7.97
CA VAL A 241 -12.48 -2.18 7.93
C VAL A 241 -11.60 -0.95 7.68
N GLU A 242 -11.49 -0.53 6.42
CA GLU A 242 -10.61 0.55 5.97
C GLU A 242 -11.04 1.09 4.59
N GLN A 243 -10.62 2.31 4.25
CA GLN A 243 -10.80 2.90 2.90
C GLN A 243 -9.55 2.75 2.05
N ASP A 244 -8.39 2.72 2.72
CA ASP A 244 -7.06 2.69 2.16
C ASP A 244 -6.17 2.02 3.22
N ASP A 245 -5.15 1.27 2.81
CA ASP A 245 -4.23 0.55 3.69
C ASP A 245 -3.04 1.41 4.14
N VAL A 246 -2.79 2.54 3.47
CA VAL A 246 -1.63 3.42 3.74
C VAL A 246 -1.83 4.30 4.97
N GLY A 247 -3.01 4.92 5.13
CA GLY A 247 -3.25 5.94 6.14
C GLY A 247 -3.69 5.38 7.49
N PHE A 248 -3.04 5.76 8.61
CA PHE A 248 -3.51 5.35 9.94
C PHE A 248 -4.97 5.73 10.22
N LEU A 249 -5.39 6.93 9.82
CA LEU A 249 -6.79 7.36 9.97
C LEU A 249 -7.70 6.87 8.85
N ASP A 250 -7.14 6.10 7.90
CA ASP A 250 -7.90 5.30 6.97
C ASP A 250 -8.24 3.89 7.48
N LYS A 251 -7.78 3.58 8.69
CA LYS A 251 -8.23 2.41 9.44
C LYS A 251 -9.48 2.77 10.24
N ARG A 252 -10.51 1.90 10.23
CA ARG A 252 -11.81 2.11 10.91
C ARG A 252 -12.08 1.01 11.93
N ALA A 253 -13.30 0.47 11.98
CA ALA A 253 -13.79 -0.26 13.14
C ALA A 253 -12.94 -1.50 13.47
N ALA A 254 -12.63 -2.37 12.51
CA ALA A 254 -11.85 -3.58 12.74
C ALA A 254 -10.46 -3.28 13.33
N TRP A 255 -9.75 -2.32 12.75
CA TRP A 255 -8.44 -1.89 13.23
C TRP A 255 -8.50 -1.22 14.61
N PHE A 256 -9.46 -0.33 14.84
CA PHE A 256 -9.61 0.32 16.16
C PHE A 256 -9.97 -0.69 17.26
N LEU A 257 -10.76 -1.71 16.94
CA LEU A 257 -11.01 -2.85 17.83
C LEU A 257 -9.72 -3.63 18.10
N HIS A 258 -8.93 -3.91 17.06
CA HIS A 258 -7.64 -4.57 17.20
C HIS A 258 -6.67 -3.77 18.09
N TYR A 259 -6.54 -2.47 17.87
CA TYR A 259 -5.71 -1.58 18.70
C TYR A 259 -6.17 -1.53 20.16
N ALA A 260 -7.48 -1.65 20.41
CA ALA A 260 -8.06 -1.76 21.74
C ALA A 260 -7.90 -3.17 22.37
N GLY A 261 -7.31 -4.14 21.66
CA GLY A 261 -7.16 -5.52 22.11
C GLY A 261 -8.44 -6.36 22.00
N LEU A 262 -9.46 -5.87 21.30
CA LEU A 262 -10.76 -6.50 21.07
C LEU A 262 -10.76 -7.29 19.76
N ASN A 263 -9.84 -8.26 19.67
CA ASN A 263 -9.57 -9.03 18.45
C ASN A 263 -10.77 -9.87 17.98
N ALA A 264 -11.59 -10.39 18.91
CA ALA A 264 -12.76 -11.18 18.53
C ALA A 264 -13.83 -10.32 17.84
N GLU A 265 -14.01 -9.09 18.31
CA GLU A 265 -14.90 -8.11 17.70
C GLU A 265 -14.32 -7.60 16.37
N ALA A 266 -13.00 -7.40 16.27
CA ALA A 266 -12.34 -7.07 15.01
C ALA A 266 -12.58 -8.14 13.94
N GLN A 267 -12.45 -9.43 14.30
CA GLN A 267 -12.77 -10.57 13.45
C GLN A 267 -14.24 -10.60 13.02
N GLN A 268 -15.17 -10.29 13.94
CA GLN A 268 -16.60 -10.23 13.66
C GLN A 268 -16.92 -9.15 12.62
N VAL A 269 -16.34 -7.96 12.77
CA VAL A 269 -16.52 -6.82 11.85
C VAL A 269 -15.91 -7.11 10.48
N THR A 270 -14.73 -7.71 10.45
CA THR A 270 -14.04 -8.10 9.19
C THR A 270 -14.86 -9.15 8.42
N THR A 271 -15.39 -10.15 9.13
CA THR A 271 -16.31 -11.13 8.54
C THR A 271 -17.58 -10.47 7.98
N ALA A 272 -18.13 -9.47 8.67
CA ALA A 272 -19.28 -8.72 8.19
C ALA A 272 -18.97 -7.95 6.89
N ALA A 273 -17.77 -7.36 6.77
CA ALA A 273 -17.33 -6.69 5.56
C ALA A 273 -17.23 -7.66 4.37
N ILE A 274 -16.60 -8.84 4.57
CA ILE A 274 -16.52 -9.89 3.54
C ILE A 274 -17.91 -10.34 3.08
N ASN A 275 -18.87 -10.45 4.01
CA ASN A 275 -20.25 -10.77 3.65
C ASN A 275 -20.87 -9.70 2.75
N VAL A 276 -20.60 -8.40 2.99
CA VAL A 276 -21.09 -7.30 2.15
C VAL A 276 -20.42 -7.33 0.76
N LEU A 277 -19.11 -7.55 0.69
CA LEU A 277 -18.36 -7.71 -0.58
C LEU A 277 -18.97 -8.79 -1.49
N SER A 278 -19.48 -9.88 -0.89
CA SER A 278 -20.07 -10.99 -1.62
C SER A 278 -21.48 -10.72 -2.19
N THR A 279 -22.05 -9.53 -1.95
CA THR A 279 -23.42 -9.20 -2.37
C THR A 279 -23.47 -8.59 -3.78
N GLN A 280 -24.61 -8.77 -4.46
CA GLN A 280 -24.88 -8.09 -5.73
C GLN A 280 -24.91 -6.57 -5.58
N ALA A 281 -25.39 -6.04 -4.44
CA ALA A 281 -25.45 -4.59 -4.22
C ALA A 281 -24.04 -3.97 -4.21
N TYR A 282 -23.08 -4.65 -3.58
CA TYR A 282 -21.69 -4.20 -3.61
C TYR A 282 -21.10 -4.23 -5.02
N PHE A 283 -21.31 -5.32 -5.76
CA PHE A 283 -20.90 -5.38 -7.16
C PHE A 283 -21.55 -4.28 -8.01
N ASP A 284 -22.83 -3.97 -7.80
CA ASP A 284 -23.53 -2.91 -8.55
C ASP A 284 -22.90 -1.53 -8.30
N ASP A 285 -22.31 -1.31 -7.12
CA ASP A 285 -21.65 -0.06 -6.74
C ASP A 285 -20.21 0.05 -7.29
N VAL A 286 -19.42 -1.03 -7.21
CA VAL A 286 -17.97 -1.00 -7.57
C VAL A 286 -17.64 -1.55 -8.97
N GLY A 287 -18.55 -2.31 -9.58
CA GLY A 287 -18.36 -2.96 -10.87
C GLY A 287 -17.22 -4.00 -10.89
N PHE A 288 -16.60 -4.20 -12.05
CA PHE A 288 -15.49 -5.15 -12.23
C PHE A 288 -14.13 -4.62 -11.71
N ASN A 289 -14.12 -3.79 -10.67
CA ASN A 289 -12.89 -3.33 -10.04
C ASN A 289 -12.30 -4.49 -9.22
N VAL A 290 -11.16 -5.02 -9.66
CA VAL A 290 -10.51 -6.19 -9.04
C VAL A 290 -10.00 -5.85 -7.63
N ASP A 291 -9.33 -4.71 -7.47
CA ASP A 291 -8.82 -4.17 -6.20
C ASP A 291 -9.89 -4.17 -5.10
N LYS A 292 -11.11 -3.70 -5.44
CA LYS A 292 -12.23 -3.57 -4.51
C LYS A 292 -13.04 -4.84 -4.28
N LEU A 293 -12.91 -5.84 -5.15
CA LEU A 293 -13.64 -7.10 -5.03
C LEU A 293 -12.80 -8.19 -4.36
N VAL A 294 -11.54 -8.34 -4.77
CA VAL A 294 -10.71 -9.48 -4.36
C VAL A 294 -9.27 -9.12 -3.96
N GLU A 295 -8.73 -7.97 -4.38
CA GLU A 295 -7.33 -7.57 -4.13
C GLU A 295 -7.18 -6.59 -2.94
N ASN A 296 -6.36 -5.54 -3.05
CA ASN A 296 -5.84 -4.69 -1.96
C ASN A 296 -6.93 -4.03 -1.09
N TYR A 297 -8.13 -3.85 -1.63
CA TYR A 297 -9.29 -3.26 -0.92
C TYR A 297 -10.48 -4.21 -0.91
N GLY A 298 -10.24 -5.49 -1.18
CA GLY A 298 -11.24 -6.50 -1.45
C GLY A 298 -11.14 -7.70 -0.52
N CYS A 299 -11.69 -8.82 -0.99
CA CYS A 299 -11.88 -9.99 -0.16
C CYS A 299 -10.58 -10.54 0.44
N SER A 300 -9.52 -10.73 -0.37
CA SER A 300 -8.27 -11.33 0.11
C SER A 300 -7.61 -10.48 1.19
N ARG A 301 -7.62 -9.15 1.05
CA ARG A 301 -7.13 -8.23 2.08
C ARG A 301 -7.83 -8.45 3.41
N PHE A 302 -9.15 -8.58 3.39
CA PHE A 302 -9.91 -8.76 4.62
C PHE A 302 -9.74 -10.16 5.22
N VAL A 303 -9.44 -11.18 4.43
CA VAL A 303 -9.07 -12.50 4.97
C VAL A 303 -7.71 -12.44 5.67
N GLU A 304 -6.73 -11.76 5.09
CA GLU A 304 -5.42 -11.54 5.73
C GLU A 304 -5.57 -10.77 7.05
N LEU A 305 -6.37 -9.71 7.06
CA LEU A 305 -6.66 -8.96 8.30
C LEU A 305 -7.38 -9.81 9.33
N TYR A 306 -8.31 -10.69 8.93
CA TYR A 306 -8.93 -11.64 9.84
C TYR A 306 -7.89 -12.54 10.51
N THR A 307 -6.90 -13.03 9.75
CA THR A 307 -5.77 -13.81 10.28
C THR A 307 -4.86 -12.96 11.17
N GLU A 308 -4.51 -11.74 10.77
CA GLU A 308 -3.70 -10.79 11.55
C GLU A 308 -4.34 -10.50 12.91
N PHE A 309 -5.67 -10.36 12.95
CA PHE A 309 -6.44 -10.18 14.18
C PHE A 309 -6.57 -11.48 15.00
N GLY A 310 -5.85 -12.55 14.66
CA GLY A 310 -5.79 -13.81 15.42
C GLY A 310 -6.91 -14.79 15.08
N GLY A 311 -7.47 -14.71 13.87
CA GLY A 311 -8.47 -15.64 13.37
C GLY A 311 -7.95 -17.07 13.26
N ASP A 312 -8.86 -18.05 13.36
CA ASP A 312 -8.50 -19.46 13.20
C ASP A 312 -8.40 -19.87 11.73
N SER A 313 -7.62 -20.92 11.44
CA SER A 313 -7.38 -21.38 10.07
C SER A 313 -8.63 -21.94 9.39
N GLU A 314 -9.54 -22.60 10.12
CA GLU A 314 -10.76 -23.18 9.54
C GLU A 314 -11.68 -22.08 8.98
N THR A 315 -11.86 -20.99 9.73
CA THR A 315 -12.61 -19.82 9.27
C THR A 315 -11.86 -19.09 8.16
N THR A 316 -10.54 -18.93 8.28
CA THR A 316 -9.70 -18.31 7.24
C THR A 316 -9.86 -19.03 5.90
N ASP A 317 -9.74 -20.36 5.88
CA ASP A 317 -9.92 -21.19 4.68
C ASP A 317 -11.33 -21.02 4.08
N SER A 318 -12.35 -20.95 4.95
CA SER A 318 -13.73 -20.73 4.51
C SER A 318 -13.92 -19.34 3.88
N LEU A 319 -13.27 -18.31 4.39
CA LEU A 319 -13.37 -16.95 3.86
C LEU A 319 -12.62 -16.81 2.54
N TYR A 320 -11.45 -17.45 2.38
CA TYR A 320 -10.80 -17.59 1.08
C TYR A 320 -11.70 -18.29 0.06
N GLY A 321 -12.45 -19.30 0.49
CA GLY A 321 -13.51 -19.90 -0.33
C GLY A 321 -14.57 -18.88 -0.78
N THR A 322 -14.92 -17.90 0.04
CA THR A 322 -15.80 -16.79 -0.37
C THR A 322 -15.15 -15.91 -1.43
N CYS A 323 -13.86 -15.59 -1.30
CA CYS A 323 -13.13 -14.80 -2.30
C CYS A 323 -13.07 -15.51 -3.66
N LEU A 324 -12.79 -16.82 -3.68
CA LEU A 324 -12.84 -17.62 -4.90
C LEU A 324 -14.23 -17.61 -5.55
N ASN A 325 -15.31 -17.66 -4.76
CA ASN A 325 -16.67 -17.54 -5.31
C ASN A 325 -16.93 -16.17 -5.96
N ILE A 326 -16.34 -15.09 -5.45
CA ILE A 326 -16.43 -13.76 -6.07
C ILE A 326 -15.72 -13.77 -7.43
N VAL A 327 -14.52 -14.37 -7.52
CA VAL A 327 -13.79 -14.56 -8.79
C VAL A 327 -14.65 -15.33 -9.79
N ASP A 328 -15.16 -16.50 -9.41
CA ASP A 328 -15.98 -17.34 -10.29
C ASP A 328 -17.26 -16.63 -10.77
N THR A 329 -17.89 -15.85 -9.88
CA THR A 329 -19.16 -15.18 -10.18
C THR A 329 -19.00 -13.99 -11.13
N TYR A 330 -17.97 -13.17 -10.91
CA TYR A 330 -17.83 -11.89 -11.59
C TYR A 330 -16.70 -11.86 -12.62
N PHE A 331 -15.80 -12.83 -12.64
CA PHE A 331 -14.65 -12.87 -13.56
C PHE A 331 -14.53 -14.20 -14.32
N GLY A 332 -15.50 -15.11 -14.16
CA GLY A 332 -15.58 -16.35 -14.95
C GLY A 332 -15.74 -16.13 -16.46
N GLU A 333 -15.67 -17.22 -17.23
CA GLU A 333 -15.70 -17.24 -18.70
C GLU A 333 -16.84 -16.40 -19.32
N ASP A 334 -18.05 -16.51 -18.76
CA ASP A 334 -19.26 -15.81 -19.24
C ASP A 334 -19.38 -14.34 -18.78
N SER A 335 -18.41 -13.84 -18.01
CA SER A 335 -18.41 -12.47 -17.47
C SER A 335 -18.26 -11.39 -18.55
N GLN A 336 -18.75 -10.18 -18.24
CA GLN A 336 -18.54 -8.97 -19.02
C GLN A 336 -17.27 -8.19 -18.62
N ALA A 337 -16.51 -8.67 -17.63
CA ALA A 337 -15.20 -8.14 -17.30
C ALA A 337 -14.27 -8.17 -18.52
N SER A 338 -13.35 -7.21 -18.63
CA SER A 338 -12.28 -7.27 -19.64
C SER A 338 -11.37 -8.47 -19.36
N GLU A 339 -10.70 -8.95 -20.40
CA GLU A 339 -9.76 -10.06 -20.24
C GLU A 339 -8.60 -9.70 -19.29
N SER A 340 -8.16 -8.43 -19.25
CA SER A 340 -7.19 -7.95 -18.24
C SER A 340 -7.73 -8.01 -16.80
N GLN A 341 -8.99 -7.64 -16.59
CA GLN A 341 -9.65 -7.76 -15.27
C GLN A 341 -9.78 -9.22 -14.85
N LYS A 342 -10.15 -10.11 -15.78
CA LYS A 342 -10.21 -11.55 -15.53
C LYS A 342 -8.82 -12.12 -15.20
N MET A 343 -7.79 -11.72 -15.95
CA MET A 343 -6.41 -12.12 -15.68
C MET A 343 -5.99 -11.77 -14.25
N ASN A 344 -6.15 -10.52 -13.81
CA ASN A 344 -5.82 -10.11 -12.45
C ASN A 344 -6.60 -10.90 -11.39
N ALA A 345 -7.92 -11.05 -11.58
CA ALA A 345 -8.75 -11.84 -10.67
C ALA A 345 -8.31 -13.32 -10.57
N TYR A 346 -7.86 -13.92 -11.68
CA TYR A 346 -7.34 -15.29 -11.67
C TYR A 346 -5.91 -15.41 -11.12
N ILE A 347 -5.08 -14.37 -11.22
CA ILE A 347 -3.80 -14.29 -10.49
C ILE A 347 -4.07 -14.28 -8.99
N ASN A 348 -5.00 -13.45 -8.51
CA ASN A 348 -5.41 -13.44 -7.10
C ASN A 348 -5.95 -14.83 -6.67
N ALA A 349 -6.80 -15.47 -7.49
CA ALA A 349 -7.29 -16.82 -7.23
C ALA A 349 -6.15 -17.85 -7.12
N ALA A 350 -5.14 -17.77 -7.98
CA ALA A 350 -3.98 -18.66 -7.92
C ALA A 350 -3.22 -18.54 -6.59
N LEU A 351 -3.02 -17.30 -6.11
CA LEU A 351 -2.40 -17.03 -4.81
C LEU A 351 -3.25 -17.54 -3.65
N ILE A 352 -4.58 -17.38 -3.72
CA ILE A 352 -5.50 -17.98 -2.73
C ILE A 352 -5.36 -19.51 -2.73
N TYR A 353 -5.42 -20.16 -3.89
CA TYR A 353 -5.26 -21.61 -3.99
C TYR A 353 -3.92 -22.09 -3.43
N ARG A 354 -2.84 -21.33 -3.69
CA ARG A 354 -1.52 -21.61 -3.13
C ARG A 354 -1.54 -21.55 -1.60
N THR A 355 -2.14 -20.51 -1.02
CA THR A 355 -2.31 -20.37 0.44
C THR A 355 -3.12 -21.52 1.05
N LEU A 356 -4.13 -22.02 0.34
CA LEU A 356 -4.94 -23.17 0.73
C LEU A 356 -4.23 -24.54 0.51
N GLY A 357 -3.06 -24.56 -0.12
CA GLY A 357 -2.34 -25.79 -0.48
C GLY A 357 -3.00 -26.59 -1.61
N ASP A 358 -3.80 -25.95 -2.46
CA ASP A 358 -4.45 -26.54 -3.63
C ASP A 358 -3.65 -26.24 -4.91
N ASP A 359 -2.58 -27.01 -5.12
CA ASP A 359 -1.70 -26.83 -6.29
C ASP A 359 -2.43 -27.06 -7.62
N GLU A 360 -3.45 -27.92 -7.67
CA GLU A 360 -4.27 -28.14 -8.88
C GLU A 360 -5.11 -26.90 -9.20
N GLY A 361 -5.74 -26.31 -8.18
CA GLY A 361 -6.49 -25.05 -8.31
C GLY A 361 -5.59 -23.88 -8.73
N MET A 362 -4.42 -23.75 -8.12
CA MET A 362 -3.43 -22.72 -8.47
C MET A 362 -3.03 -22.81 -9.93
N GLN A 363 -2.63 -24.00 -10.39
CA GLN A 363 -2.23 -24.23 -11.79
C GLN A 363 -3.39 -23.99 -12.75
N SER A 364 -4.62 -24.36 -12.39
CA SER A 364 -5.79 -24.08 -13.21
C SER A 364 -6.04 -22.58 -13.35
N ALA A 365 -5.96 -21.81 -12.26
CA ALA A 365 -6.17 -20.36 -12.27
C ALA A 365 -5.08 -19.65 -13.09
N MET A 366 -3.81 -20.04 -12.93
CA MET A 366 -2.70 -19.48 -13.71
C MET A 366 -2.81 -19.79 -15.21
N ASN A 367 -3.32 -20.96 -15.59
CA ASN A 367 -3.61 -21.26 -16.99
C ASN A 367 -4.72 -20.36 -17.55
N THR A 368 -5.80 -20.13 -16.78
CA THR A 368 -6.85 -19.21 -17.18
C THR A 368 -6.32 -17.78 -17.33
N ALA A 369 -5.46 -17.30 -16.43
CA ALA A 369 -4.84 -15.98 -16.56
C ALA A 369 -4.05 -15.85 -17.88
N GLN A 370 -3.26 -16.86 -18.25
CA GLN A 370 -2.54 -16.90 -19.53
C GLN A 370 -3.48 -16.92 -20.74
N GLU A 371 -4.60 -17.65 -20.67
CA GLU A 371 -5.61 -17.68 -21.74
C GLU A 371 -6.25 -16.30 -21.96
N ASN A 372 -6.52 -15.55 -20.89
CA ASN A 372 -7.02 -14.17 -20.99
C ASN A 372 -6.01 -13.25 -21.69
N VAL A 373 -4.71 -13.36 -21.36
CA VAL A 373 -3.65 -12.59 -22.06
C VAL A 373 -3.54 -12.98 -23.53
N ALA A 374 -3.71 -14.27 -23.86
CA ALA A 374 -3.76 -14.70 -25.25
C ALA A 374 -4.96 -14.11 -25.99
N ALA A 375 -6.12 -13.99 -25.34
CA ALA A 375 -7.31 -13.36 -25.91
C ALA A 375 -7.13 -11.85 -26.15
N LEU A 376 -6.45 -11.13 -25.25
CA LEU A 376 -6.06 -9.73 -25.46
C LEU A 376 -5.20 -9.57 -26.72
N ALA A 377 -4.22 -10.46 -26.91
CA ALA A 377 -3.35 -10.44 -28.08
C ALA A 377 -4.13 -10.65 -29.39
N GLU A 378 -5.14 -11.54 -29.39
CA GLU A 378 -6.03 -11.73 -30.55
C GLU A 378 -6.96 -10.52 -30.79
N GLY A 379 -7.31 -9.80 -29.72
CA GLY A 379 -8.11 -8.58 -29.72
C GLY A 379 -7.39 -7.36 -30.30
N GLY A 380 -6.07 -7.43 -30.48
CA GLY A 380 -5.24 -6.33 -30.95
C GLY A 380 -4.86 -5.35 -29.85
N GLU A 381 -4.74 -5.83 -28.60
CA GLU A 381 -4.09 -5.09 -27.51
C GLU A 381 -2.67 -4.66 -27.92
N ASP A 382 -2.23 -3.51 -27.41
CA ASP A 382 -0.91 -2.98 -27.71
C ASP A 382 0.19 -3.88 -27.10
N ILE A 383 1.35 -3.89 -27.76
CA ILE A 383 2.41 -4.86 -27.47
C ILE A 383 3.06 -4.61 -26.10
N ASP A 384 3.14 -3.35 -25.68
CA ASP A 384 3.60 -2.89 -24.36
C ASP A 384 2.74 -3.51 -23.25
N SER A 385 1.42 -3.35 -23.32
CA SER A 385 0.47 -3.90 -22.35
C SER A 385 0.53 -5.43 -22.32
N LEU A 386 0.65 -6.08 -23.49
CA LEU A 386 0.82 -7.54 -23.54
C LEU A 386 2.14 -8.00 -22.94
N PHE A 387 3.18 -7.19 -23.01
CA PHE A 387 4.48 -7.48 -22.44
C PHE A 387 4.43 -7.36 -20.92
N GLU A 388 3.88 -6.27 -20.39
CA GLU A 388 3.59 -6.03 -18.97
C GLU A 388 2.81 -7.23 -18.37
N TYR A 389 1.68 -7.60 -18.96
CA TYR A 389 0.83 -8.68 -18.45
C TYR A 389 1.54 -10.04 -18.41
N ARG A 390 2.40 -10.34 -19.39
CA ARG A 390 3.13 -11.61 -19.42
C ARG A 390 4.29 -11.63 -18.42
N ILE A 391 4.97 -10.50 -18.21
CA ILE A 391 5.96 -10.35 -17.13
C ILE A 391 5.27 -10.55 -15.79
N TYR A 392 4.12 -9.92 -15.57
CA TYR A 392 3.37 -10.07 -14.32
C TYR A 392 2.98 -11.53 -14.04
N ILE A 393 2.57 -12.28 -15.06
CA ILE A 393 2.32 -13.74 -14.94
C ILE A 393 3.62 -14.50 -14.62
N ALA A 394 4.74 -14.19 -15.27
CA ALA A 394 6.03 -14.84 -14.98
C ALA A 394 6.50 -14.55 -13.55
N ASN A 395 6.38 -13.31 -13.09
CA ASN A 395 6.64 -12.86 -11.72
C ASN A 395 5.78 -13.64 -10.72
N THR A 396 4.49 -13.82 -11.03
CA THR A 396 3.58 -14.61 -10.19
C THR A 396 4.02 -16.07 -10.09
N PHE A 397 4.34 -16.73 -11.21
CA PHE A 397 4.85 -18.11 -11.19
C PHE A 397 6.13 -18.23 -10.36
N ALA A 398 7.07 -17.30 -10.53
CA ALA A 398 8.29 -17.29 -9.75
C ALA A 398 8.01 -17.14 -8.26
N SER A 399 7.12 -16.21 -7.89
CA SER A 399 6.76 -15.91 -6.49
C SER A 399 6.06 -17.08 -5.78
N VAL A 400 5.34 -17.95 -6.52
CA VAL A 400 4.76 -19.18 -5.95
C VAL A 400 5.70 -20.40 -5.98
N GLY A 401 6.90 -20.25 -6.56
CA GLY A 401 7.95 -21.26 -6.62
C GLY A 401 7.97 -22.15 -7.88
N GLU A 402 7.24 -21.79 -8.93
CA GLU A 402 7.20 -22.48 -10.23
C GLU A 402 8.25 -21.87 -11.18
N LEU A 403 9.52 -22.04 -10.84
CA LEU A 403 10.64 -21.25 -11.40
C LEU A 403 10.97 -21.64 -12.84
N GLU A 404 10.93 -22.92 -13.20
CA GLU A 404 11.16 -23.35 -14.59
C GLU A 404 10.07 -22.81 -15.53
N THR A 405 8.82 -22.79 -15.07
CA THR A 405 7.68 -22.25 -15.81
C THR A 405 7.85 -20.74 -16.01
N ALA A 406 8.20 -20.01 -14.94
CA ALA A 406 8.47 -18.58 -15.00
C ALA A 406 9.61 -18.25 -15.99
N ALA A 407 10.73 -18.98 -15.93
CA ALA A 407 11.85 -18.80 -16.84
C ALA A 407 11.47 -19.09 -18.30
N SER A 408 10.67 -20.14 -18.56
CA SER A 408 10.19 -20.46 -19.90
C SER A 408 9.25 -19.39 -20.48
N LEU A 409 8.38 -18.82 -19.64
CA LEU A 409 7.49 -17.74 -20.04
C LEU A 409 8.30 -16.48 -20.35
N PHE A 410 9.23 -16.09 -19.48
CA PHE A 410 10.11 -14.95 -19.72
C PHE A 410 10.93 -15.09 -21.02
N SER A 411 11.45 -16.29 -21.31
CA SER A 411 12.12 -16.54 -22.60
C SER A 411 11.20 -16.31 -23.80
N THR A 412 9.92 -16.68 -23.70
CA THR A 412 8.93 -16.43 -24.77
C THR A 412 8.66 -14.93 -24.91
N VAL A 413 8.55 -14.23 -23.80
CA VAL A 413 8.34 -12.78 -23.73
C VAL A 413 9.52 -12.03 -24.35
N ALA A 414 10.75 -12.41 -24.02
CA ALA A 414 11.97 -11.85 -24.59
C ALA A 414 12.03 -12.00 -26.12
N ASP A 415 11.70 -13.19 -26.66
CA ASP A 415 11.63 -13.41 -28.11
C ASP A 415 10.62 -12.49 -28.79
N GLN A 416 9.46 -12.27 -28.15
CA GLN A 416 8.40 -11.39 -28.67
C GLN A 416 8.79 -9.91 -28.65
N ALA A 417 9.49 -9.46 -27.62
CA ALA A 417 10.07 -8.11 -27.57
C ALA A 417 11.01 -7.86 -28.76
N LEU A 418 11.91 -8.80 -29.04
CA LEU A 418 12.82 -8.69 -30.18
C LEU A 418 12.09 -8.69 -31.52
N ASP A 419 11.05 -9.51 -31.67
CA ASP A 419 10.20 -9.53 -32.85
C ASP A 419 9.44 -8.20 -33.04
N ALA A 420 8.98 -7.57 -31.95
CA ALA A 420 8.31 -6.28 -31.98
C ALA A 420 9.24 -5.17 -32.49
N VAL A 421 10.45 -5.06 -31.91
CA VAL A 421 11.47 -4.11 -32.36
C VAL A 421 11.91 -4.36 -33.80
N ALA A 422 12.07 -5.62 -34.20
CA ALA A 422 12.44 -5.99 -35.56
C ALA A 422 11.33 -5.67 -36.59
N SER A 423 10.07 -5.66 -36.16
CA SER A 423 8.91 -5.41 -37.00
C SER A 423 8.52 -3.93 -37.10
N ALA A 424 9.08 -3.07 -36.25
CA ALA A 424 8.87 -1.62 -36.27
C ALA A 424 9.22 -1.01 -37.64
N ALA A 425 8.32 -0.18 -38.16
CA ALA A 425 8.36 0.27 -39.56
C ALA A 425 9.31 1.46 -39.78
N THR A 426 9.49 2.29 -38.75
CA THR A 426 10.32 3.49 -38.77
C THR A 426 11.33 3.50 -37.62
N ILE A 427 12.29 4.42 -37.67
CA ILE A 427 13.24 4.60 -36.55
C ILE A 427 12.50 5.11 -35.31
N GLU A 428 11.52 6.00 -35.49
CA GLU A 428 10.67 6.51 -34.40
C GLU A 428 9.93 5.34 -33.72
N ASP A 429 9.27 4.48 -34.49
CA ASP A 429 8.60 3.28 -33.95
C ASP A 429 9.57 2.32 -33.23
N LYS A 430 10.86 2.28 -33.63
CA LYS A 430 11.88 1.47 -32.96
C LYS A 430 12.33 2.10 -31.65
N VAL A 431 12.46 3.42 -31.61
CA VAL A 431 12.79 4.17 -30.39
C VAL A 431 11.70 3.91 -29.37
N ASP A 432 10.43 4.11 -29.75
CA ASP A 432 9.27 3.85 -28.89
C ASP A 432 9.24 2.39 -28.41
N ALA A 433 9.40 1.42 -29.31
CA ALA A 433 9.40 0.01 -28.91
C ALA A 433 10.55 -0.36 -27.96
N VAL A 434 11.74 0.21 -28.14
CA VAL A 434 12.87 -0.03 -27.21
C VAL A 434 12.62 0.63 -25.86
N ASP A 435 12.02 1.83 -25.84
CA ASP A 435 11.65 2.55 -24.62
C ASP A 435 10.61 1.77 -23.81
N ASP A 436 9.50 1.38 -24.45
CA ASP A 436 8.44 0.60 -23.83
C ASP A 436 8.99 -0.72 -23.26
N ILE A 437 9.76 -1.48 -24.05
CA ILE A 437 10.33 -2.76 -23.60
C ILE A 437 11.32 -2.55 -22.45
N LEU A 438 12.18 -1.52 -22.50
CA LEU A 438 13.14 -1.27 -21.42
C LEU A 438 12.45 -0.86 -20.13
N GLY A 439 11.41 -0.04 -20.20
CA GLY A 439 10.59 0.33 -19.04
C GLY A 439 9.97 -0.90 -18.40
N GLU A 440 9.36 -1.79 -19.18
CA GLU A 440 8.73 -3.00 -18.65
C GLU A 440 9.75 -4.02 -18.10
N LEU A 441 10.99 -4.03 -18.59
CA LEU A 441 12.06 -4.89 -18.06
C LEU A 441 12.50 -4.50 -16.64
N GLU A 442 12.18 -3.30 -16.16
CA GLU A 442 12.36 -2.95 -14.74
C GLU A 442 11.61 -3.93 -13.84
N ALA A 443 10.39 -4.33 -14.23
CA ALA A 443 9.57 -5.32 -13.52
C ALA A 443 10.14 -6.76 -13.53
N VAL A 444 11.26 -6.98 -14.22
CA VAL A 444 12.00 -8.24 -14.24
C VAL A 444 13.27 -8.15 -13.38
N PHE A 445 13.94 -7.00 -13.40
CA PHE A 445 15.32 -6.86 -12.92
C PHE A 445 15.49 -6.04 -11.67
N GLU A 446 14.65 -5.02 -11.46
CA GLU A 446 14.82 -4.09 -10.35
C GLU A 446 14.71 -4.86 -9.01
N PRO A 447 15.63 -4.64 -8.07
CA PRO A 447 15.68 -5.37 -6.80
C PRO A 447 14.65 -4.86 -5.77
N ASP A 448 13.42 -4.59 -6.21
CA ASP A 448 12.29 -4.15 -5.39
C ASP A 448 11.04 -5.04 -5.64
N ASP A 449 10.05 -4.95 -4.75
CA ASP A 449 8.79 -5.68 -4.83
C ASP A 449 7.75 -4.84 -5.61
N SER A 450 7.17 -5.34 -6.72
CA SER A 450 6.15 -4.57 -7.49
C SER A 450 4.80 -4.50 -6.82
N ASN A 451 4.33 -5.61 -6.23
CA ASN A 451 3.04 -5.69 -5.57
C ASN A 451 3.20 -6.26 -4.15
N ALA A 452 3.54 -5.37 -3.23
CA ALA A 452 3.73 -5.70 -1.82
C ALA A 452 2.49 -6.35 -1.16
N PHE A 453 1.27 -6.06 -1.64
CA PHE A 453 0.07 -6.69 -1.08
C PHE A 453 -0.02 -8.16 -1.48
N LEU A 454 0.05 -8.46 -2.78
CA LEU A 454 -0.01 -9.85 -3.27
C LEU A 454 1.30 -10.62 -3.03
N ASN A 455 2.35 -9.97 -2.55
CA ASN A 455 3.71 -10.51 -2.44
C ASN A 455 4.19 -11.08 -3.79
N ILE A 456 3.92 -10.36 -4.87
CA ILE A 456 4.46 -10.67 -6.21
C ILE A 456 5.68 -9.79 -6.40
N ASP A 457 6.84 -10.43 -6.48
CA ASP A 457 8.11 -9.74 -6.66
C ASP A 457 8.52 -9.75 -8.13
N HIS A 458 9.43 -8.85 -8.51
CA HIS A 458 10.06 -8.88 -9.82
C HIS A 458 10.79 -10.21 -10.07
N LEU A 459 10.82 -10.67 -11.32
CA LEU A 459 11.25 -12.04 -11.67
C LEU A 459 12.57 -12.46 -11.04
N LEU A 460 13.61 -11.63 -11.10
CA LEU A 460 14.91 -11.94 -10.49
C LEU A 460 14.81 -12.03 -8.97
N LEU A 461 14.14 -11.09 -8.33
CA LEU A 461 13.96 -11.06 -6.88
C LEU A 461 13.14 -12.27 -6.40
N ALA A 462 12.00 -12.54 -7.04
CA ALA A 462 11.16 -13.71 -6.79
C ALA A 462 11.97 -15.01 -6.90
N THR A 463 12.74 -15.16 -7.98
CA THR A 463 13.60 -16.34 -8.18
C THR A 463 14.67 -16.46 -7.09
N LYS A 464 15.33 -15.36 -6.72
CA LYS A 464 16.34 -15.31 -5.66
C LYS A 464 15.78 -15.61 -4.26
N LYS A 465 14.54 -15.25 -3.95
CA LYS A 465 13.89 -15.63 -2.68
C LYS A 465 13.77 -17.15 -2.51
N HIS A 466 13.92 -17.93 -3.58
CA HIS A 466 13.94 -19.39 -3.57
C HIS A 466 15.35 -20.02 -3.54
N ALA A 467 16.42 -19.23 -3.51
CA ALA A 467 17.80 -19.73 -3.47
C ALA A 467 18.03 -20.73 -2.30
N GLY A 468 18.62 -21.88 -2.61
CA GLY A 468 18.91 -22.95 -1.65
C GLY A 468 17.70 -23.71 -1.09
N THR A 469 16.47 -23.34 -1.44
CA THR A 469 15.23 -23.98 -0.94
C THR A 469 14.36 -24.60 -2.02
N ASN A 470 14.59 -24.25 -3.29
CA ASN A 470 13.91 -24.81 -4.46
C ASN A 470 14.91 -25.52 -5.37
N GLU A 471 14.62 -26.77 -5.76
CA GLU A 471 15.48 -27.58 -6.63
C GLU A 471 15.59 -27.01 -8.06
N GLU A 472 14.62 -26.19 -8.48
CA GLU A 472 14.60 -25.53 -9.80
C GLU A 472 15.50 -24.28 -9.88
N TYR A 473 15.94 -23.74 -8.72
CA TYR A 473 16.57 -22.43 -8.62
C TYR A 473 17.75 -22.26 -9.58
N ALA A 474 18.78 -23.11 -9.47
CA ALA A 474 20.03 -22.95 -10.23
C ALA A 474 19.80 -22.93 -11.75
N GLN A 475 18.91 -23.78 -12.24
CA GLN A 475 18.58 -23.82 -13.66
C GLN A 475 17.75 -22.61 -14.09
N ALA A 476 16.76 -22.20 -13.27
CA ALA A 476 15.90 -21.08 -13.57
C ALA A 476 16.64 -19.74 -13.55
N ILE A 477 17.43 -19.45 -12.50
CA ILE A 477 18.19 -18.20 -12.38
C ILE A 477 19.22 -18.07 -13.50
N GLY A 478 19.92 -19.15 -13.84
CA GLY A 478 20.85 -19.17 -14.97
C GLY A 478 20.15 -18.91 -16.31
N SER A 479 18.97 -19.51 -16.52
CA SER A 479 18.17 -19.31 -17.74
C SER A 479 17.62 -17.88 -17.85
N ILE A 480 17.13 -17.32 -16.75
CA ILE A 480 16.63 -15.94 -16.69
C ILE A 480 17.78 -14.98 -16.99
N LYS A 481 18.90 -15.06 -16.25
CA LYS A 481 20.07 -14.18 -16.47
C LYS A 481 20.60 -14.26 -17.90
N ALA A 482 20.71 -15.45 -18.48
CA ALA A 482 21.16 -15.63 -19.86
C ALA A 482 20.18 -15.01 -20.88
N THR A 483 18.88 -15.20 -20.68
CA THR A 483 17.83 -14.61 -21.52
C THR A 483 17.87 -13.08 -21.44
N SER A 484 17.94 -12.53 -20.23
CA SER A 484 18.03 -11.09 -19.97
C SER A 484 19.26 -10.47 -20.64
N ALA A 485 20.43 -11.07 -20.46
CA ALA A 485 21.67 -10.58 -21.07
C ALA A 485 21.56 -10.55 -22.60
N SER A 486 21.04 -11.62 -23.22
CA SER A 486 20.86 -11.69 -24.67
C SER A 486 19.83 -10.66 -25.19
N LEU A 487 18.76 -10.43 -24.43
CA LEU A 487 17.74 -9.44 -24.76
C LEU A 487 18.33 -8.03 -24.72
N LEU A 488 18.96 -7.65 -23.60
CA LEU A 488 19.57 -6.32 -23.42
C LEU A 488 20.66 -6.06 -24.46
N GLU A 489 21.52 -7.03 -24.76
CA GLU A 489 22.55 -6.88 -25.81
C GLU A 489 21.93 -6.63 -27.19
N SER A 490 20.81 -7.28 -27.49
CA SER A 490 20.09 -7.13 -28.77
C SER A 490 19.37 -5.78 -28.87
N LEU A 491 18.74 -5.32 -27.78
CA LEU A 491 18.13 -3.99 -27.70
C LEU A 491 19.21 -2.90 -27.79
N LEU A 492 20.31 -3.04 -27.04
CA LEU A 492 21.45 -2.11 -27.09
C LEU A 492 22.03 -2.03 -28.50
N ALA A 493 22.15 -3.15 -29.23
CA ALA A 493 22.62 -3.13 -30.61
C ALA A 493 21.69 -2.31 -31.54
N THR A 494 20.38 -2.32 -31.28
CA THR A 494 19.39 -1.55 -32.04
C THR A 494 19.58 -0.04 -31.89
N THR A 495 20.01 0.42 -30.71
CA THR A 495 20.27 1.85 -30.43
C THR A 495 21.33 2.50 -31.32
N SER A 496 22.15 1.70 -32.01
CA SER A 496 23.13 2.21 -32.99
C SER A 496 22.49 2.93 -34.18
N GLU A 497 21.18 2.75 -34.40
CA GLU A 497 20.42 3.47 -35.42
C GLU A 497 19.87 4.82 -34.93
N PHE A 498 19.85 5.06 -33.62
CA PHE A 498 19.18 6.19 -32.97
C PHE A 498 20.08 7.43 -32.91
N ALA A 499 19.49 8.58 -32.60
CA ALA A 499 20.27 9.78 -32.36
C ALA A 499 20.97 9.72 -31.01
N ASP A 500 22.16 10.32 -30.89
CA ASP A 500 22.87 10.44 -29.61
C ASP A 500 21.93 11.02 -28.52
N SER A 501 21.13 12.04 -28.85
CA SER A 501 20.20 12.64 -27.89
C SER A 501 19.15 11.68 -27.32
N GLU A 502 18.81 10.60 -28.02
CA GLU A 502 17.91 9.54 -27.54
C GLU A 502 18.71 8.51 -26.74
N ASN A 503 19.91 8.16 -27.22
CA ASN A 503 20.78 7.17 -26.60
C ASN A 503 21.28 7.55 -25.20
N VAL A 504 21.28 8.83 -24.82
CA VAL A 504 21.65 9.24 -23.45
C VAL A 504 20.77 8.51 -22.43
N ASP A 505 19.44 8.60 -22.58
CA ASP A 505 18.50 8.07 -21.60
C ASP A 505 18.50 6.52 -21.64
N PHE A 506 18.50 5.93 -22.85
CA PHE A 506 18.58 4.46 -22.99
C PHE A 506 19.84 3.87 -22.35
N TYR A 507 21.00 4.52 -22.51
CA TYR A 507 22.25 4.01 -21.97
C TYR A 507 22.26 4.03 -20.44
N GLU A 508 21.57 4.97 -19.80
CA GLU A 508 21.39 4.98 -18.35
C GLU A 508 20.56 3.77 -17.90
N SER A 509 19.41 3.50 -18.54
CA SER A 509 18.59 2.31 -18.26
C SER A 509 19.35 1.00 -18.51
N PHE A 510 20.10 0.90 -19.61
CA PHE A 510 20.94 -0.28 -19.86
C PHE A 510 22.02 -0.48 -18.79
N ILE A 511 22.66 0.60 -18.32
CA ILE A 511 23.68 0.53 -17.27
C ILE A 511 23.09 -0.04 -15.99
N GLU A 512 21.92 0.45 -15.57
CA GLU A 512 21.22 -0.01 -14.37
C GLU A 512 20.81 -1.47 -14.50
N GLN A 513 20.16 -1.83 -15.60
CA GLN A 513 19.68 -3.20 -15.83
C GLN A 513 20.81 -4.22 -16.00
N PHE A 514 21.92 -3.87 -16.67
CA PHE A 514 23.12 -4.71 -16.67
C PHE A 514 23.73 -4.86 -15.27
N ALA A 515 23.75 -3.80 -14.46
CA ALA A 515 24.25 -3.86 -13.10
C ALA A 515 23.36 -4.75 -12.21
N TRP A 516 22.03 -4.66 -12.31
CA TRP A 516 21.10 -5.54 -11.57
C TRP A 516 21.27 -7.03 -11.93
N LEU A 517 21.63 -7.33 -13.18
CA LEU A 517 21.96 -8.68 -13.64
C LEU A 517 23.34 -9.19 -13.15
N GLY A 518 24.16 -8.32 -12.56
CA GLY A 518 25.56 -8.59 -12.21
C GLY A 518 26.52 -8.51 -13.40
N ASN A 519 26.08 -8.02 -14.56
CA ASN A 519 26.92 -7.82 -15.75
C ASN A 519 27.63 -6.46 -15.70
N TYR A 520 28.50 -6.30 -14.71
CA TYR A 520 29.19 -5.03 -14.46
C TYR A 520 30.13 -4.62 -15.60
N GLU A 521 30.66 -5.56 -16.39
CA GLU A 521 31.55 -5.24 -17.51
C GLU A 521 30.83 -4.48 -18.63
N ASN A 522 29.61 -4.94 -19.00
CA ASN A 522 28.79 -4.25 -20.01
C ASN A 522 28.34 -2.88 -19.48
N ALA A 523 27.90 -2.80 -18.22
CA ALA A 523 27.52 -1.53 -17.59
C ALA A 523 28.68 -0.51 -17.59
N GLN A 524 29.87 -0.93 -17.15
CA GLN A 524 31.06 -0.06 -17.11
C GLN A 524 31.50 0.37 -18.51
N SER A 525 31.41 -0.54 -19.50
CA SER A 525 31.75 -0.22 -20.89
C SER A 525 30.83 0.85 -21.45
N LEU A 526 29.53 0.81 -21.12
CA LEU A 526 28.55 1.80 -21.56
C LEU A 526 28.71 3.14 -20.84
N ALA A 527 29.03 3.13 -19.54
CA ALA A 527 29.33 4.34 -18.76
C ALA A 527 30.56 5.13 -19.30
N LEU A 528 31.44 4.47 -20.04
CA LEU A 528 32.61 5.08 -20.70
C LEU A 528 32.34 5.56 -22.14
N ASN A 529 31.10 5.48 -22.62
CA ASN A 529 30.73 5.94 -23.96
C ASN A 529 31.05 7.43 -24.15
N GLU A 530 31.46 7.82 -25.35
CA GLU A 530 31.86 9.19 -25.68
C GLU A 530 30.73 10.22 -25.61
N ILE A 531 29.48 9.75 -25.53
CA ILE A 531 28.30 10.58 -25.34
C ILE A 531 28.29 11.29 -23.98
N TYR A 532 28.86 10.67 -22.95
CA TYR A 532 28.88 11.19 -21.59
C TYR A 532 30.07 12.11 -21.34
N THR A 533 29.87 13.12 -20.51
CA THR A 533 30.98 13.88 -19.96
C THR A 533 31.65 13.07 -18.83
N THR A 534 32.88 13.46 -18.45
CA THR A 534 33.56 12.82 -17.31
C THR A 534 32.74 12.88 -16.02
N ALA A 535 31.97 13.95 -15.80
CA ALA A 535 31.15 14.08 -14.60
C ALA A 535 29.96 13.10 -14.63
N ASP A 536 29.34 12.91 -15.79
CA ASP A 536 28.21 11.99 -15.96
C ASP A 536 28.72 10.54 -15.82
N SER A 537 29.83 10.18 -16.46
CA SER A 537 30.47 8.87 -16.27
C SER A 537 30.82 8.59 -14.81
N GLU A 538 31.33 9.57 -14.05
CA GLU A 538 31.61 9.42 -12.62
C GLU A 538 30.34 9.13 -11.80
N ALA A 539 29.19 9.74 -12.16
CA ALA A 539 27.91 9.46 -11.52
C ALA A 539 27.41 8.04 -11.87
N LEU A 540 27.51 7.62 -13.12
CA LEU A 540 27.12 6.28 -13.57
C LEU A 540 27.97 5.19 -12.91
N PHE A 541 29.28 5.40 -12.75
CA PHE A 541 30.12 4.48 -11.96
C PHE A 541 29.71 4.41 -10.48
N ALA A 542 29.16 5.48 -9.91
CA ALA A 542 28.66 5.45 -8.55
C ALA A 542 27.41 4.56 -8.45
N VAL A 543 26.50 4.63 -9.42
CA VAL A 543 25.32 3.74 -9.51
C VAL A 543 25.77 2.28 -9.62
N ILE A 544 26.67 1.95 -10.55
CA ILE A 544 27.20 0.59 -10.71
C ILE A 544 27.85 0.08 -9.41
N ALA A 545 28.65 0.93 -8.75
CA ALA A 545 29.32 0.56 -7.50
C ALA A 545 28.36 0.39 -6.32
N GLU A 546 27.27 1.17 -6.27
CA GLU A 546 26.20 1.03 -5.29
C GLU A 546 25.48 -0.30 -5.47
N THR A 547 25.00 -0.60 -6.68
CA THR A 547 24.35 -1.88 -7.01
C THR A 547 25.24 -3.08 -6.66
N MET A 548 26.52 -3.02 -7.00
CA MET A 548 27.48 -4.08 -6.65
C MET A 548 27.67 -4.22 -5.14
N ALA A 549 27.63 -3.12 -4.39
CA ALA A 549 27.79 -3.13 -2.94
C ALA A 549 26.55 -3.64 -2.19
N THR A 550 25.36 -3.49 -2.79
CA THR A 550 24.07 -3.93 -2.24
C THR A 550 23.59 -5.26 -2.81
N GLN A 551 24.43 -5.97 -3.57
CA GLN A 551 24.10 -7.27 -4.12
C GLN A 551 23.65 -8.24 -3.01
N ASP A 552 22.47 -8.81 -3.23
CA ASP A 552 21.90 -9.86 -2.40
C ASP A 552 21.34 -10.97 -3.31
N ASP A 553 21.96 -12.15 -3.22
CA ASP A 553 21.52 -13.35 -3.93
C ASP A 553 20.66 -14.27 -3.03
N PHE A 554 20.51 -13.94 -1.74
CA PHE A 554 19.64 -14.63 -0.80
C PHE A 554 18.69 -13.68 -0.05
N PRO A 555 17.82 -12.92 -0.75
CA PRO A 555 16.95 -11.91 -0.16
C PRO A 555 15.94 -12.46 0.86
N ALA A 556 15.62 -13.77 0.80
CA ALA A 556 14.80 -14.44 1.81
C ALA A 556 15.58 -14.84 3.09
N SER A 557 16.88 -14.52 3.18
CA SER A 557 17.79 -14.94 4.23
C SER A 557 18.53 -13.77 4.83
N THR A 558 18.70 -13.79 6.16
CA THR A 558 19.49 -12.77 6.88
C THR A 558 20.91 -13.23 7.21
N ILE A 559 21.31 -14.42 6.73
CA ILE A 559 22.56 -15.09 7.13
C ILE A 559 23.55 -15.29 5.98
N ALA A 560 23.15 -15.01 4.74
CA ALA A 560 23.98 -15.09 3.53
C ALA A 560 23.47 -14.06 2.53
N ASN A 561 24.31 -13.65 1.57
CA ASN A 561 23.93 -12.68 0.55
C ASN A 561 24.69 -12.83 -0.78
N VAL A 562 25.63 -13.76 -0.92
CA VAL A 562 26.47 -13.92 -2.12
C VAL A 562 26.43 -15.36 -2.59
N ASP A 563 26.11 -15.53 -3.87
CA ASP A 563 26.08 -16.77 -4.64
C ASP A 563 26.80 -16.50 -5.98
N THR A 564 28.08 -16.86 -6.09
CA THR A 564 28.91 -16.43 -7.22
C THR A 564 28.54 -17.17 -8.52
N ASP A 565 28.33 -18.48 -8.46
CA ASP A 565 28.01 -19.29 -9.64
C ASP A 565 26.49 -19.45 -9.88
N ASN A 566 25.66 -18.99 -8.92
CA ASN A 566 24.20 -19.06 -8.94
C ASN A 566 23.64 -20.47 -8.78
N ASP A 567 24.35 -21.38 -8.12
CA ASP A 567 23.88 -22.74 -7.86
C ASP A 567 22.92 -22.85 -6.65
N GLY A 568 22.75 -21.76 -5.91
CA GLY A 568 21.89 -21.66 -4.73
C GLY A 568 22.58 -22.01 -3.43
N LEU A 569 23.91 -22.19 -3.44
CA LEU A 569 24.73 -22.40 -2.26
C LEU A 569 25.49 -21.11 -1.92
N PRO A 570 25.36 -20.58 -0.70
CA PRO A 570 26.08 -19.38 -0.34
C PRO A 570 27.59 -19.63 -0.26
N ASN A 571 28.39 -18.73 -0.84
CA ASN A 571 29.85 -18.79 -0.76
C ASN A 571 30.32 -18.79 0.71
N PHE A 572 29.64 -18.02 1.56
CA PHE A 572 29.89 -17.96 3.01
C PHE A 572 28.67 -17.46 3.78
N PHE A 573 28.60 -17.82 5.06
CA PHE A 573 27.66 -17.20 5.98
C PHE A 573 28.19 -15.87 6.52
N LEU A 574 27.28 -14.92 6.74
CA LEU A 574 27.56 -13.62 7.34
C LEU A 574 28.12 -13.77 8.77
N LEU A 575 29.00 -12.85 9.18
CA LEU A 575 29.70 -12.92 10.48
C LEU A 575 28.76 -12.88 11.70
N ASN A 576 27.57 -12.31 11.54
CA ASN A 576 26.53 -12.23 12.57
C ASN A 576 25.56 -13.40 12.52
N ALA A 577 25.68 -14.32 11.55
CA ALA A 577 24.87 -15.52 11.49
C ALA A 577 25.17 -16.42 12.70
N SER A 578 24.12 -16.81 13.42
CA SER A 578 24.24 -17.77 14.53
C SER A 578 24.19 -19.21 14.03
N ASP A 579 24.82 -20.14 14.75
CA ASP A 579 24.74 -21.58 14.43
C ASP A 579 23.27 -22.06 14.36
N ASP A 580 22.41 -21.54 15.24
CA ASP A 580 20.99 -21.85 15.24
C ASP A 580 20.30 -21.33 13.96
N ALA A 581 20.58 -20.10 13.54
CA ALA A 581 20.03 -19.51 12.33
C ALA A 581 20.49 -20.26 11.06
N ILE A 582 21.78 -20.62 10.99
CA ILE A 582 22.32 -21.46 9.91
C ILE A 582 21.58 -22.80 9.86
N SER A 583 21.42 -23.48 11.01
CA SER A 583 20.74 -24.78 11.05
C SER A 583 19.25 -24.73 10.66
N GLN A 584 18.58 -23.60 10.89
CA GLN A 584 17.17 -23.40 10.58
C GLN A 584 16.93 -22.94 9.14
N SER A 585 17.91 -22.27 8.54
CA SER A 585 17.80 -21.73 7.18
C SER A 585 17.65 -22.80 6.10
N GLY A 586 18.17 -24.01 6.34
CA GLY A 586 18.28 -25.05 5.31
C GLY A 586 19.45 -24.85 4.33
N LEU A 587 20.17 -23.73 4.42
CA LEU A 587 21.31 -23.42 3.56
C LEU A 587 22.58 -24.18 3.98
N SER A 588 23.44 -24.48 3.00
CA SER A 588 24.77 -25.05 3.21
C SER A 588 25.80 -24.27 2.41
N THR A 589 26.96 -23.95 3.00
CA THR A 589 28.01 -23.25 2.27
C THR A 589 28.49 -24.05 1.07
N ASP A 590 28.71 -23.34 -0.02
CA ASP A 590 29.44 -23.87 -1.17
C ASP A 590 30.89 -24.19 -0.78
N ASN A 591 31.50 -25.19 -1.42
CA ASN A 591 32.93 -25.47 -1.30
C ASN A 591 33.66 -25.32 -2.65
N ASP A 592 33.00 -24.87 -3.71
CA ASP A 592 33.53 -24.65 -5.06
C ASP A 592 32.79 -23.43 -5.68
N ALA A 593 32.98 -22.25 -5.07
CA ALA A 593 32.10 -21.08 -5.22
C ALA A 593 32.05 -20.46 -6.63
N ASP A 594 32.98 -20.79 -7.52
CA ASP A 594 32.97 -20.42 -8.93
C ASP A 594 32.79 -21.61 -9.89
N ASN A 595 32.62 -22.81 -9.32
CA ASN A 595 32.37 -24.06 -10.02
C ASN A 595 33.45 -24.39 -11.07
N ASP A 596 34.69 -24.01 -10.82
CA ASP A 596 35.84 -24.32 -11.68
C ASP A 596 36.35 -25.78 -11.49
N GLY A 597 35.86 -26.46 -10.45
CA GLY A 597 36.20 -27.84 -10.08
C GLY A 597 37.36 -27.96 -9.10
N ILE A 598 37.80 -26.86 -8.48
CA ILE A 598 38.83 -26.78 -7.45
C ILE A 598 38.20 -26.28 -6.15
N GLU A 599 38.12 -27.16 -5.14
CA GLU A 599 37.55 -26.78 -3.84
C GLU A 599 38.21 -25.50 -3.26
N ASP A 600 37.41 -24.54 -2.77
CA ASP A 600 37.84 -23.20 -2.29
C ASP A 600 39.08 -23.21 -1.38
N PRO A 601 39.25 -24.17 -0.44
CA PRO A 601 40.44 -24.19 0.43
C PRO A 601 41.75 -24.47 -0.33
N ASN A 602 41.65 -25.00 -1.54
CA ASN A 602 42.76 -25.35 -2.42
C ASN A 602 42.89 -24.42 -3.63
N ASP A 603 41.91 -23.53 -3.82
CA ASP A 603 41.89 -22.60 -4.93
C ASP A 603 42.52 -21.23 -4.58
N LEU A 604 43.24 -20.66 -5.53
CA LEU A 604 43.88 -19.35 -5.42
C LEU A 604 42.94 -18.21 -5.80
N ASN A 605 41.89 -18.51 -6.58
CA ASN A 605 40.92 -17.55 -7.09
C ASN A 605 39.47 -18.02 -6.79
N PRO A 606 39.10 -18.31 -5.52
CA PRO A 606 37.89 -19.08 -5.17
C PRO A 606 36.55 -18.38 -5.44
N LEU A 607 36.53 -17.34 -6.25
CA LEU A 607 35.37 -16.55 -6.64
C LEU A 607 35.45 -16.15 -8.12
N ASP A 608 36.42 -16.67 -8.88
CA ASP A 608 36.73 -16.27 -10.25
C ASP A 608 37.25 -17.48 -11.02
N GLN A 609 36.42 -17.94 -11.96
CA GLN A 609 36.60 -19.18 -12.72
C GLN A 609 37.90 -19.22 -13.58
N ASP A 610 38.62 -18.09 -13.73
CA ASP A 610 39.80 -17.91 -14.61
C ASP A 610 41.20 -18.00 -13.95
#